data_AF-A0A8J7M696-F1
#
_entry.id   AF-A0A8J7M696-F1
#
_cell.length_a   1.000
_cell.length_b   1.000
_cell.length_c   1.000
_cell.angle_alpha   90.00
_cell.angle_beta   90.00
_cell.angle_gamma   90.00
#
_symmetry.space_group_name_H-M   'P 1'
#
loop_
_entity.id
_entity.type
_entity.pdbx_description
1 polymer ?
#
loop_
_entity_poly.entity_id
_entity_poly.type
_entity_poly.pdbx_seq_one_letter_code
_entity_poly.pdbx_strand_id
1 'polypeptide(L)'
;MYTIEDLKAARDELRQWEERSDRYDGNNPDKYRSDIRLARSKVRLIEGHLKRAGQIALTEKEALEQALDHAFPNAMSKEVVEFEGRRYQRRFWPLEKSRSRKTVTEWGSDWVELPKK
;
A
#
# COMPACT_ATOMS: atom_id res chain seq x y z
N MET A 1 10.01 17.11 1.86
CA MET A 1 8.95 16.78 2.83
C MET A 1 7.64 16.86 2.08
N TYR A 2 6.77 15.86 2.18
CA TYR A 2 5.43 15.93 1.57
C TYR A 2 4.45 16.63 2.49
N THR A 3 3.42 17.22 1.88
CA THR A 3 2.35 17.98 2.53
C THR A 3 0.97 17.36 2.24
N ILE A 4 -0.05 17.81 2.98
CA ILE A 4 -1.45 17.43 2.70
C ILE A 4 -1.88 17.89 1.30
N GLU A 5 -1.37 19.04 0.83
CA GLU A 5 -1.62 19.53 -0.53
C GLU A 5 -1.02 18.60 -1.59
N ASP A 6 0.19 18.06 -1.36
CA ASP A 6 0.80 17.06 -2.24
C ASP A 6 -0.07 15.79 -2.33
N LEU A 7 -0.65 15.34 -1.21
CA LEU A 7 -1.55 14.19 -1.20
C LEU A 7 -2.82 14.47 -2.00
N LYS A 8 -3.40 15.66 -1.83
CA LYS A 8 -4.58 16.07 -2.57
C LYS A 8 -4.28 16.11 -4.08
N ALA A 9 -3.20 16.76 -4.47
CA ALA A 9 -2.77 16.84 -5.86
C ALA A 9 -2.52 15.45 -6.48
N ALA A 10 -1.89 14.54 -5.73
CA ALA A 10 -1.66 13.17 -6.20
C ALA A 10 -2.97 12.37 -6.36
N ARG A 11 -3.95 12.57 -5.46
CA ARG A 11 -5.27 11.94 -5.57
C ARG A 11 -6.07 12.50 -6.75
N ASP A 12 -6.00 13.80 -6.98
CA ASP A 12 -6.63 14.45 -8.13
C ASP A 12 -6.01 13.98 -9.45
N GLU A 13 -4.68 13.83 -9.50
CA GLU A 13 -3.96 13.26 -10.65
C GLU A 13 -4.41 11.81 -10.93
N LEU A 14 -4.48 10.96 -9.91
CA LEU A 14 -4.98 9.59 -10.04
C LEU A 14 -6.40 9.57 -10.61
N ARG A 15 -7.30 10.39 -10.05
CA ARG A 15 -8.68 10.50 -10.52
C ARG A 15 -8.74 10.89 -12.00
N GLN A 16 -7.95 11.86 -12.43
CA GLN A 16 -7.92 12.29 -13.83
C GLN A 16 -7.50 11.15 -14.77
N TRP A 17 -6.53 10.32 -14.37
CA TRP A 17 -6.12 9.17 -15.17
C TRP A 17 -7.18 8.08 -15.22
N GLU A 18 -7.85 7.80 -14.09
CA GLU A 18 -8.96 6.86 -14.03
C GLU A 18 -10.13 7.34 -14.91
N GLU A 19 -10.53 8.60 -14.81
CA GLU A 19 -11.58 9.19 -15.67
C GLU A 19 -11.21 9.13 -17.17
N ARG A 20 -9.95 9.39 -17.53
CA ARG A 20 -9.46 9.26 -18.92
C ARG A 20 -9.53 7.82 -19.41
N SER A 21 -9.27 6.86 -18.53
CA SER A 21 -9.37 5.44 -18.84
C SER A 21 -10.81 4.98 -18.98
N ASP A 22 -11.71 5.46 -18.14
CA ASP A 22 -13.13 5.10 -18.18
C ASP A 22 -13.82 5.67 -19.42
N ARG A 23 -13.44 6.88 -19.85
CA ARG A 23 -13.95 7.51 -21.08
C ARG A 23 -13.28 6.99 -22.36
N TYR A 24 -12.33 6.07 -22.25
CA TYR A 24 -11.58 5.59 -23.40
C TYR A 24 -12.38 4.55 -24.19
N ASP A 25 -12.60 4.84 -25.46
CA ASP A 25 -13.36 4.01 -26.40
C ASP A 25 -12.49 3.32 -27.45
N GLY A 26 -11.16 3.45 -27.36
CA GLY A 26 -10.23 2.86 -28.33
C GLY A 26 -9.83 1.42 -28.02
N ASN A 27 -9.20 0.76 -29.00
CA ASN A 27 -8.90 -0.69 -28.97
C ASN A 27 -7.68 -1.11 -28.11
N ASN A 28 -7.23 -0.26 -27.17
CA ASN A 28 -6.07 -0.58 -26.31
C ASN A 28 -6.46 -0.57 -24.83
N PRO A 29 -6.84 -1.72 -24.25
CA PRO A 29 -7.24 -1.80 -22.85
C PRO A 29 -6.11 -1.43 -21.87
N ASP A 30 -4.84 -1.48 -22.32
CA ASP A 30 -3.68 -1.13 -21.50
C ASP A 30 -3.27 0.36 -21.60
N LYS A 31 -3.98 1.19 -22.38
CA LYS A 31 -3.53 2.55 -22.77
C LYS A 31 -3.04 3.42 -21.61
N TYR A 32 -3.80 3.49 -20.52
CA TYR A 32 -3.49 4.33 -19.36
C TYR A 32 -3.02 3.52 -18.15
N ARG A 33 -2.81 2.20 -18.31
CA ARG A 33 -2.51 1.32 -17.19
C ARG A 33 -1.22 1.74 -16.48
N SER A 34 -0.21 2.17 -17.23
CA SER A 34 1.07 2.62 -16.68
C SER A 34 0.94 3.93 -15.91
N ASP A 35 0.17 4.88 -16.43
CA ASP A 35 -0.06 6.18 -15.79
C ASP A 35 -0.85 6.02 -14.48
N ILE A 36 -1.95 5.25 -14.52
CA ILE A 36 -2.74 4.92 -13.33
C ILE A 36 -1.86 4.24 -12.28
N ARG A 37 -1.01 3.30 -12.69
CA ARG A 37 -0.07 2.63 -11.78
C ARG A 37 0.89 3.62 -11.11
N LEU A 38 1.51 4.51 -11.87
CA LEU A 38 2.43 5.51 -11.34
C LEU A 38 1.72 6.47 -10.38
N ALA A 39 0.52 6.92 -10.74
CA ALA A 39 -0.29 7.78 -9.89
C ALA A 39 -0.70 7.08 -8.57
N ARG A 40 -1.10 5.80 -8.62
CA ARG A 40 -1.40 5.00 -7.41
C ARG A 40 -0.19 4.86 -6.51
N SER A 41 0.97 4.54 -7.07
CA SER A 41 2.22 4.43 -6.31
C SER A 41 2.59 5.76 -5.63
N LYS A 42 2.43 6.88 -6.34
CA LYS A 42 2.66 8.23 -5.81
C LYS A 42 1.73 8.55 -4.63
N VAL A 43 0.43 8.26 -4.75
CA VAL A 43 -0.54 8.45 -3.65
C VAL A 43 -0.12 7.64 -2.41
N ARG A 44 0.20 6.35 -2.58
CA ARG A 44 0.64 5.48 -1.47
C ARG A 44 1.89 6.01 -0.78
N LEU A 45 2.87 6.45 -1.55
CA LEU A 45 4.14 6.98 -1.03
C LEU A 45 3.93 8.24 -0.19
N ILE A 46 3.15 9.19 -0.72
CA ILE A 46 2.86 10.45 -0.03
C ILE A 46 2.04 10.17 1.22
N GLU A 47 0.96 9.38 1.11
CA GLU A 47 0.10 9.04 2.23
C GLU A 47 0.87 8.32 3.34
N GLY A 48 1.72 7.36 3.00
CA GLY A 48 2.57 6.66 3.96
C GLY A 48 3.63 7.57 4.61
N HIS A 49 4.13 8.58 3.90
CA HIS A 49 5.01 9.59 4.51
C HIS A 49 4.24 10.46 5.52
N LEU A 50 3.05 10.94 5.16
CA LEU A 50 2.23 11.80 6.02
C LEU A 50 1.74 11.06 7.27
N LYS A 51 1.35 9.79 7.13
CA LYS A 51 1.00 8.91 8.26
C LYS A 51 2.17 8.72 9.22
N ARG A 52 3.37 8.41 8.71
CA ARG A 52 4.58 8.30 9.55
C ARG A 52 4.99 9.61 10.22
N ALA A 53 4.72 10.74 9.58
CA ALA A 53 4.94 12.06 10.15
C ALA A 53 3.84 12.50 11.15
N GLY A 54 2.81 11.68 11.38
CA GLY A 54 1.68 11.99 12.26
C GLY A 54 0.75 13.09 11.73
N GLN A 55 0.87 13.46 10.45
CA GLN A 55 0.04 14.50 9.82
C GLN A 55 -1.34 13.97 9.40
N ILE A 56 -1.48 12.66 9.25
CA ILE A 56 -2.73 11.97 8.98
C ILE A 56 -2.88 10.86 10.03
N ALA A 57 -4.09 10.70 10.56
CA ALA A 57 -4.39 9.65 11.51
C ALA A 57 -4.21 8.27 10.86
N LEU A 58 -3.53 7.39 11.58
CA LEU A 58 -3.49 5.96 11.27
C LEU A 58 -4.83 5.34 11.66
N THR A 59 -5.28 4.37 10.89
CA THR A 59 -6.34 3.46 11.37
C THR A 59 -5.81 2.60 12.51
N GLU A 60 -6.68 2.06 13.37
CA GLU A 60 -6.27 1.16 14.47
C GLU A 60 -5.42 -0.01 13.97
N LYS A 61 -5.77 -0.57 12.81
CA LYS A 61 -5.03 -1.64 12.15
C LYS A 61 -3.63 -1.19 11.73
N GLU A 62 -3.50 -0.05 11.08
CA GLU A 62 -2.20 0.48 10.64
C GLU A 62 -1.31 0.85 11.83
N ALA A 63 -1.88 1.36 12.93
CA ALA A 63 -1.14 1.62 14.15
C ALA A 63 -0.59 0.33 14.77
N LEU A 64 -1.42 -0.74 14.82
CA LEU A 64 -0.98 -2.06 15.26
C LEU A 64 0.12 -2.64 14.36
N GLU A 65 -0.07 -2.58 13.04
CA GLU A 65 0.94 -3.02 12.07
C GLU A 65 2.25 -2.26 12.22
N GLN A 66 2.19 -0.94 12.46
CA GLN A 66 3.38 -0.13 12.69
C GLN A 66 4.09 -0.48 13.99
N ALA A 67 3.34 -0.76 15.06
CA ALA A 67 3.90 -1.23 16.33
C ALA A 67 4.57 -2.60 16.17
N LEU A 68 3.95 -3.52 15.43
CA LEU A 68 4.51 -4.84 15.12
C LEU A 68 5.74 -4.74 14.21
N ASP A 69 5.75 -3.86 13.22
CA ASP A 69 6.91 -3.63 12.35
C ASP A 69 8.08 -2.99 13.13
N HIS A 70 7.77 -2.15 14.12
CA HIS A 70 8.79 -1.59 15.00
C HIS A 70 9.35 -2.62 15.98
N ALA A 71 8.50 -3.49 16.54
CA ALA A 71 8.90 -4.55 17.46
C ALA A 71 9.64 -5.70 16.76
N PHE A 72 9.24 -6.02 15.52
CA PHE A 72 9.75 -7.13 14.73
C PHE A 72 10.20 -6.69 13.33
N PRO A 73 11.21 -5.81 13.22
CA PRO A 73 11.63 -5.23 11.94
C PRO A 73 12.19 -6.26 10.94
N ASN A 74 12.65 -7.41 11.44
CA ASN A 74 13.22 -8.49 10.64
C ASN A 74 12.25 -9.66 10.42
N ALA A 75 10.96 -9.48 10.71
CA ALA A 75 9.97 -10.54 10.58
C ALA A 75 9.85 -11.04 9.12
N MET A 76 10.07 -12.33 8.93
CA MET A 76 10.03 -13.01 7.65
C MET A 76 8.61 -13.42 7.25
N SER A 77 8.46 -13.81 5.99
CA SER A 77 7.17 -14.31 5.50
C SER A 77 6.69 -15.53 6.28
N LYS A 78 5.43 -15.50 6.71
CA LYS A 78 4.75 -16.51 7.54
C LYS A 78 5.29 -16.64 8.96
N GLU A 79 6.22 -15.78 9.37
CA GLU A 79 6.72 -15.76 10.74
C GLU A 79 5.58 -15.42 11.71
N VAL A 80 5.54 -16.11 12.84
CA VAL A 80 4.54 -15.91 13.88
C VAL A 80 5.23 -15.34 15.11
N VAL A 81 4.82 -14.15 15.51
CA VAL A 81 5.34 -13.42 16.67
C VAL A 81 4.26 -13.29 17.73
N GLU A 82 4.67 -13.14 18.98
CA GLU A 82 3.77 -12.82 20.08
C GLU A 82 3.92 -11.36 20.46
N PHE A 83 2.81 -10.63 20.48
CA PHE A 83 2.76 -9.21 20.82
C PHE A 83 1.52 -8.97 21.70
N GLU A 84 1.71 -8.36 22.86
CA GLU A 84 0.63 -8.07 23.83
C GLU A 84 -0.26 -9.29 24.18
N GLY A 85 0.33 -10.49 24.25
CA GLY A 85 -0.38 -11.74 24.59
C GLY A 85 -1.31 -12.26 23.47
N ARG A 86 -1.14 -11.76 22.24
CA ARG A 86 -1.77 -12.24 21.01
C ARG A 86 -0.70 -12.69 20.02
N ARG A 87 -1.07 -13.59 19.10
CA ARG A 87 -0.17 -14.14 18.09
C ARG A 87 -0.47 -13.50 16.75
N TYR A 88 0.55 -13.01 16.07
CA TYR A 88 0.43 -12.38 14.76
C TYR A 88 1.31 -13.07 13.75
N GLN A 89 0.79 -13.28 12.54
CA GLN A 89 1.54 -13.83 11.43
C GLN A 89 1.86 -12.74 10.40
N ARG A 90 3.14 -12.56 10.06
CA ARG A 90 3.55 -11.68 8.96
C ARG A 90 3.18 -12.30 7.62
N ARG A 91 2.47 -11.55 6.78
CA ARG A 91 2.12 -11.97 5.42
C ARG A 91 2.62 -10.95 4.42
N PHE A 92 3.09 -11.45 3.28
CA PHE A 92 3.46 -10.65 2.13
C PHE A 92 2.63 -11.09 0.92
N TRP A 93 2.20 -10.14 0.10
CA TRP A 93 1.52 -10.41 -1.16
C TRP A 93 1.98 -9.45 -2.25
N PRO A 94 1.87 -9.85 -3.53
CA PRO A 94 2.18 -8.94 -4.63
C PRO A 94 1.10 -7.86 -4.71
N LEU A 95 1.48 -6.61 -4.42
CA LEU A 95 0.60 -5.45 -4.56
C LEU A 95 0.50 -5.02 -6.03
N GLU A 96 1.63 -5.07 -6.74
CA GLU A 96 1.74 -4.65 -8.13
C GLU A 96 2.62 -5.66 -8.89
N LYS A 97 2.17 -6.06 -10.08
CA LYS A 97 2.94 -6.92 -10.98
C LYS A 97 3.27 -6.19 -12.28
N SER A 98 4.36 -6.58 -12.91
CA SER A 98 4.73 -6.12 -14.26
C SER A 98 3.63 -6.43 -15.27
N ARG A 99 3.66 -5.76 -16.43
CA ARG A 99 2.66 -5.99 -17.50
C ARG A 99 2.57 -7.47 -17.91
N SER A 100 3.71 -8.15 -17.98
CA SER A 100 3.81 -9.58 -18.30
C SER A 100 3.43 -10.51 -17.14
N ARG A 101 3.18 -9.97 -15.94
CA ARG A 101 2.91 -10.69 -14.68
C ARG A 101 4.04 -11.59 -14.18
N LYS A 102 5.20 -11.59 -14.86
CA LYS A 102 6.37 -12.41 -14.50
C LYS A 102 7.15 -11.87 -13.31
N THR A 103 6.98 -10.60 -12.98
CA THR A 103 7.76 -9.93 -11.93
C THR A 103 6.83 -9.12 -11.05
N VAL A 104 7.03 -9.18 -9.74
CA VAL A 104 6.34 -8.32 -8.77
C VAL A 104 7.14 -7.03 -8.67
N THR A 105 6.49 -5.88 -8.89
CA THR A 105 7.14 -4.57 -8.81
C THR A 105 6.94 -3.90 -7.47
N GLU A 106 5.87 -4.26 -6.75
CA GLU A 106 5.57 -3.73 -5.41
C GLU A 106 5.00 -4.87 -4.56
N TRP A 107 5.54 -5.02 -3.34
CA TRP A 107 5.07 -5.99 -2.36
C TRP A 107 4.28 -5.26 -1.27
N GLY A 108 3.12 -5.80 -0.92
CA GLY A 108 2.39 -5.43 0.28
C GLY A 108 2.73 -6.36 1.43
N SER A 109 2.57 -5.89 2.65
CA SER A 109 2.75 -6.66 3.88
C SER A 109 1.68 -6.31 4.91
N ASP A 110 1.31 -7.29 5.73
CA ASP A 110 0.30 -7.18 6.79
C ASP A 110 0.64 -8.12 7.94
N TRP A 111 0.01 -7.89 9.08
CA TRP A 111 -0.02 -8.76 10.23
C TRP A 111 -1.42 -9.32 10.43
N VAL A 112 -1.54 -10.64 10.41
CA VAL A 112 -2.82 -11.32 10.66
C VAL A 112 -2.82 -11.92 12.05
N GLU A 113 -3.79 -11.53 12.88
CA GLU A 113 -4.00 -12.15 14.18
C GLU A 113 -4.38 -13.63 14.00
N LEU A 114 -3.68 -14.51 14.71
CA LEU A 114 -3.95 -15.93 14.74
C LEU A 114 -4.78 -16.29 15.96
N PRO A 115 -5.73 -17.24 15.83
CA PRO A 115 -6.50 -17.72 16.97
C PRO A 115 -5.57 -18.30 18.05
N LYS A 116 -5.96 -18.09 19.31
CA LYS A 116 -5.31 -18.75 20.45
C LYS A 116 -5.48 -20.27 20.30
N LYS A 117 -4.40 -21.00 20.58
CA LYS A 117 -4.35 -22.46 20.45
C LYS A 117 -5.07 -23.11 21.62
#